data_AF-A0A9W9DS87-F1
#
_entry.id   AF-A0A9W9DS87-F1
#
_cell.length_a   1.000
_cell.length_b   1.000
_cell.length_c   1.000
_cell.angle_alpha   90.00
_cell.angle_beta   90.00
_cell.angle_gamma   90.00
#
_symmetry.space_group_name_H-M   'P 1'
#
loop_
_entity.id
_entity.type
_entity.pdbx_description
1 polymer ?
#
loop_
_entity_poly.entity_id
_entity_poly.type
_entity_poly.pdbx_seq_one_letter_code
_entity_poly.pdbx_strand_id
1 'polypeptide(L)'
;MFRLICVCLLTVPLCLLTVTHAAPAPPARNPSKPPPLDVLEVEARSSILRDRQPSWIGDFYGSDRFLTEADKETFARPLNVQRGEIIHLNRLDRGYHNLGLYNLAGDYKGHPASTAVVKILPGPTDRRAWGEVKALQAVGQYIDSGLLQPENQLAIVMKKVEGEIITYTKTWAESDATKKKELLNQMKVFVKKQFKDWVHEKGMAYVDFSYQNILVSFDSKGTIQSWGLVDLGYFGVFKVKSPDTVTDGQIDEFFEKQWRHIMKVNNLIVDGEIRNGSATLPGDRVIR
;
A
#
# COMPACT_ATOMS: atom_id res chain seq x y z
N MET A 1 -79.03 -9.88 -1.75
CA MET A 1 -78.84 -10.04 -0.30
C MET A 1 -77.63 -10.95 -0.07
N PHE A 2 -76.42 -10.39 0.01
CA PHE A 2 -75.18 -11.16 0.20
C PHE A 2 -74.66 -10.92 1.63
N ARG A 3 -74.48 -12.00 2.40
CA ARG A 3 -73.90 -11.98 3.75
C ARG A 3 -72.38 -12.11 3.64
N LEU A 4 -71.66 -11.11 4.14
CA LEU A 4 -70.21 -11.11 4.26
C LEU A 4 -69.84 -11.75 5.62
N ILE A 5 -69.15 -12.89 5.59
CA ILE A 5 -68.62 -13.54 6.79
C ILE A 5 -67.21 -12.99 7.01
N CYS A 6 -67.02 -12.24 8.10
CA CYS A 6 -65.74 -11.71 8.52
C CYS A 6 -65.05 -12.73 9.45
N VAL A 7 -64.00 -13.39 8.97
CA VAL A 7 -63.18 -14.31 9.76
C VAL A 7 -62.00 -13.53 10.32
N CYS A 8 -62.04 -13.20 11.62
CA CYS A 8 -60.91 -12.62 12.33
C CYS A 8 -59.93 -13.74 12.73
N LEU A 9 -58.84 -13.88 11.97
CA LEU A 9 -57.68 -14.69 12.34
C LEU A 9 -56.87 -13.95 13.42
N LEU A 10 -57.00 -14.38 14.68
CA LEU A 10 -56.09 -14.00 15.76
C LEU A 10 -54.75 -14.69 15.56
N THR A 11 -53.72 -13.93 15.21
CA THR A 11 -52.32 -14.39 15.24
C THR A 11 -51.75 -14.14 16.63
N VAL A 12 -51.42 -15.22 17.35
CA VAL A 12 -50.72 -15.15 18.64
C VAL A 12 -49.22 -14.99 18.36
N PRO A 13 -48.54 -13.92 18.82
CA PRO A 13 -47.11 -13.77 18.65
C PRO A 13 -46.37 -14.73 19.60
N LEU A 14 -45.76 -15.77 19.01
CA LEU A 14 -44.90 -16.71 19.71
C LEU A 14 -43.59 -16.01 20.09
N CYS A 15 -43.51 -15.46 21.31
CA CYS A 15 -42.27 -14.91 21.86
C CYS A 15 -41.31 -16.04 22.23
N LEU A 16 -40.46 -16.45 21.27
CA LEU A 16 -39.31 -17.30 21.52
C LEU A 16 -38.25 -16.49 22.29
N LEU A 17 -38.20 -16.67 23.61
CA LEU A 17 -37.11 -16.24 24.47
C LEU A 17 -35.84 -17.01 24.07
N THR A 18 -35.06 -16.43 23.16
CA THR A 18 -33.72 -16.92 22.85
C THR A 18 -32.78 -16.46 23.97
N VAL A 19 -32.38 -17.40 24.82
CA VAL A 19 -31.31 -17.19 25.81
C VAL A 19 -30.00 -17.08 25.02
N THR A 20 -29.65 -15.86 24.63
CA THR A 20 -28.34 -15.56 24.07
C THR A 20 -27.31 -15.75 25.18
N HIS A 21 -26.63 -16.90 25.16
CA HIS A 21 -25.45 -17.11 25.98
C HIS A 21 -24.39 -16.14 25.46
N ALA A 22 -24.17 -15.06 26.20
CA ALA A 22 -23.07 -14.13 25.94
C ALA A 22 -21.77 -14.95 25.94
N ALA A 23 -21.09 -14.98 24.79
CA ALA A 23 -19.78 -15.60 24.71
C ALA A 23 -18.88 -14.96 25.79
N PRO A 24 -18.06 -15.75 26.51
CA PRO A 24 -17.16 -15.21 27.50
C PRO A 24 -16.28 -14.14 26.85
N ALA A 25 -16.15 -13.00 27.53
CA ALA A 25 -15.30 -11.91 27.05
C ALA A 25 -13.89 -12.45 26.78
N PRO A 26 -13.29 -12.11 25.62
CA PRO A 26 -11.94 -12.56 25.32
C PRO A 26 -10.99 -12.10 26.43
N PRO A 27 -10.01 -12.92 26.83
CA PRO A 27 -9.07 -12.58 27.88
C PRO A 27 -8.38 -11.24 27.55
N ALA A 28 -8.24 -10.38 28.55
CA ALA A 28 -7.60 -9.09 28.40
C ALA A 28 -6.18 -9.27 27.83
N ARG A 29 -5.86 -8.58 26.73
CA ARG A 29 -4.50 -8.59 26.14
C ARG A 29 -3.50 -8.09 27.18
N ASN A 30 -2.45 -8.88 27.45
CA ASN A 30 -1.34 -8.42 28.27
C ASN A 30 -0.54 -7.35 27.49
N PRO A 31 -0.50 -6.09 27.93
CA PRO A 31 0.15 -5.00 27.20
C PRO A 31 1.68 -5.15 27.14
N SER A 32 2.29 -6.03 27.92
CA SER A 32 3.75 -6.17 28.00
C SER A 32 4.37 -7.08 26.93
N LYS A 33 3.56 -7.83 26.17
CA LYS A 33 4.06 -8.71 25.11
C LYS A 33 3.48 -8.27 23.76
N PRO A 34 4.31 -7.84 22.79
CA PRO A 34 3.80 -7.50 21.47
C PRO A 34 3.09 -8.73 20.88
N PRO A 35 1.97 -8.52 20.17
CA PRO A 35 1.27 -9.62 19.52
C PRO A 35 2.23 -10.36 18.56
N PRO A 36 2.08 -11.69 18.43
CA PRO A 36 2.75 -12.45 17.40
C PRO A 36 2.57 -11.81 16.01
N LEU A 37 3.60 -11.89 15.17
CA LEU A 37 3.65 -11.16 13.89
C LEU A 37 2.52 -11.60 12.94
N ASP A 38 2.06 -12.85 13.03
CA ASP A 38 0.90 -13.41 12.32
C ASP A 38 -0.42 -12.75 12.72
N VAL A 39 -0.61 -12.40 14.00
CA VAL A 39 -1.78 -11.64 14.47
C VAL A 39 -1.80 -10.25 13.85
N LEU A 40 -0.65 -9.56 13.84
CA LEU A 40 -0.50 -8.25 13.18
C LEU A 40 -0.76 -8.34 11.68
N GLU A 41 -0.37 -9.44 11.02
CA GLU A 41 -0.69 -9.70 9.61
C GLU A 41 -2.16 -9.83 9.35
N VAL A 42 -2.85 -10.63 10.15
CA VAL A 42 -4.28 -10.83 9.99
C VAL A 42 -5.01 -9.50 10.19
N GLU A 43 -4.66 -8.74 11.23
CA GLU A 43 -5.23 -7.41 11.49
C GLU A 43 -4.92 -6.42 10.35
N ALA A 44 -3.67 -6.34 9.90
CA ALA A 44 -3.27 -5.48 8.80
C ALA A 44 -4.00 -5.84 7.51
N ARG A 45 -4.04 -7.13 7.16
CA ARG A 45 -4.78 -7.65 5.99
C ARG A 45 -6.26 -7.29 6.08
N SER A 46 -6.90 -7.55 7.21
CA SER A 46 -8.30 -7.21 7.43
C SER A 46 -8.54 -5.70 7.34
N SER A 47 -7.61 -4.87 7.81
CA SER A 47 -7.72 -3.41 7.71
C SER A 47 -7.57 -2.89 6.27
N ILE A 48 -6.63 -3.46 5.51
CA ILE A 48 -6.29 -3.06 4.14
C ILE A 48 -7.35 -3.54 3.14
N LEU A 49 -7.71 -4.83 3.20
CA LEU A 49 -8.63 -5.43 2.23
C LEU A 49 -10.09 -5.37 2.70
N ARG A 50 -10.37 -5.48 4.00
CA ARG A 50 -11.73 -5.49 4.57
C ARG A 50 -12.68 -6.43 3.80
N ASP A 51 -13.83 -5.91 3.41
CA ASP A 51 -14.87 -6.52 2.59
C ASP A 51 -14.50 -6.62 1.09
N ARG A 52 -13.33 -6.11 0.70
CA ARG A 52 -12.84 -6.11 -0.68
C ARG A 52 -11.91 -7.28 -0.99
N GLN A 53 -11.61 -8.17 -0.05
CA GLN A 53 -10.68 -9.28 -0.28
C GLN A 53 -11.23 -10.26 -1.34
N PRO A 54 -10.70 -10.26 -2.58
CA PRO A 54 -11.16 -11.19 -3.58
C PRO A 54 -10.51 -12.57 -3.35
N SER A 55 -11.15 -13.63 -3.84
CA SER A 55 -10.68 -15.02 -3.65
C SER A 55 -9.30 -15.29 -4.27
N TRP A 56 -8.93 -14.53 -5.31
CA TRP A 56 -7.66 -14.66 -6.04
C TRP A 56 -6.46 -13.97 -5.36
N ILE A 57 -6.68 -13.07 -4.38
CA ILE A 57 -5.60 -12.51 -3.57
C ILE A 57 -5.19 -13.51 -2.49
N GLY A 58 -3.92 -13.92 -2.54
CA GLY A 58 -3.24 -14.76 -1.55
C GLY A 58 -2.76 -13.94 -0.36
N ASP A 59 -1.76 -14.44 0.35
CA ASP A 59 -1.15 -13.76 1.51
C ASP A 59 -0.19 -12.65 1.05
N PHE A 60 0.44 -11.97 2.02
CA PHE A 60 1.45 -10.98 1.72
C PHE A 60 2.57 -11.58 0.88
N TYR A 61 3.12 -10.77 -0.02
CA TYR A 61 4.16 -11.22 -0.94
C TYR A 61 5.43 -11.68 -0.20
N GLY A 62 5.67 -11.14 1.00
CA GLY A 62 6.74 -11.54 1.90
C GLY A 62 6.42 -12.69 2.86
N SER A 63 5.25 -13.34 2.80
CA SER A 63 4.96 -14.48 3.68
C SER A 63 5.91 -15.65 3.41
N ASP A 64 6.33 -16.38 4.46
CA ASP A 64 7.37 -17.43 4.38
C ASP A 64 7.13 -18.48 3.30
N ARG A 65 5.87 -18.85 3.05
CA ARG A 65 5.51 -19.81 1.99
C ARG A 65 5.82 -19.34 0.57
N PHE A 66 6.10 -18.04 0.39
CA PHE A 66 6.47 -17.44 -0.87
C PHE A 66 7.92 -16.97 -0.90
N LEU A 67 8.63 -17.04 0.23
CA LEU A 67 10.05 -16.70 0.32
C LEU A 67 10.90 -17.95 0.05
N THR A 68 11.92 -17.79 -0.79
CA THR A 68 12.99 -18.77 -0.97
C THR A 68 14.09 -18.53 0.07
N GLU A 69 15.00 -19.49 0.24
CA GLU A 69 16.18 -19.28 1.11
C GLU A 69 17.06 -18.13 0.60
N ALA A 70 17.20 -18.00 -0.73
CA ALA A 70 17.91 -16.88 -1.34
C ALA A 70 17.30 -15.51 -0.97
N ASP A 71 15.96 -15.42 -0.89
CA ASP A 71 15.28 -14.19 -0.45
C ASP A 71 15.66 -13.86 1.01
N LYS A 72 15.78 -14.87 1.87
CA LYS A 72 16.09 -14.71 3.29
C LYS A 72 17.56 -14.31 3.53
N GLU A 73 18.44 -14.66 2.59
CA GLU A 73 19.87 -14.32 2.62
C GLU A 73 20.18 -12.91 2.05
N THR A 74 19.19 -12.19 1.52
CA THR A 74 19.38 -10.87 0.87
C THR A 74 20.05 -9.80 1.74
N PHE A 75 19.97 -9.93 3.07
CA PHE A 75 20.63 -9.05 4.04
C PHE A 75 21.79 -9.70 4.81
N ALA A 76 22.20 -10.93 4.45
CA ALA A 76 23.27 -11.65 5.16
C ALA A 76 24.67 -11.08 4.88
N ARG A 77 24.82 -10.28 3.83
CA ARG A 77 26.11 -9.74 3.38
C ARG A 77 26.29 -8.26 3.69
N PRO A 78 27.54 -7.78 3.85
CA PRO A 78 27.83 -6.36 3.88
C PRO A 78 27.41 -5.66 2.59
N LEU A 79 26.92 -4.42 2.73
CA LEU A 79 26.59 -3.53 1.62
C LEU A 79 27.56 -2.35 1.62
N ASN A 80 28.48 -2.34 0.67
CA ASN A 80 29.51 -1.31 0.54
C ASN A 80 29.02 -0.16 -0.34
N VAL A 81 27.98 0.55 0.10
CA VAL A 81 27.42 1.71 -0.61
C VAL A 81 27.59 2.98 0.22
N GLN A 82 27.97 4.08 -0.43
CA GLN A 82 28.06 5.37 0.22
C GLN A 82 26.73 6.11 0.08
N ARG A 83 26.12 6.43 1.21
CA ARG A 83 24.90 7.24 1.27
C ARG A 83 25.26 8.71 1.03
N GLY A 84 24.53 9.35 0.15
CA GLY A 84 24.56 10.80 -0.04
C GLY A 84 23.58 11.50 0.90
N GLU A 85 23.06 12.64 0.45
CA GLU A 85 22.08 13.41 1.19
C GLU A 85 20.75 12.67 1.33
N ILE A 86 20.08 12.86 2.47
CA ILE A 86 18.74 12.36 2.71
C ILE A 86 17.75 13.02 1.73
N ILE A 87 16.90 12.21 1.11
CA ILE A 87 15.81 12.66 0.26
C ILE A 87 14.67 13.09 1.18
N HIS A 88 14.65 14.36 1.55
CA HIS A 88 13.59 14.93 2.37
C HIS A 88 12.33 15.15 1.56
N LEU A 89 11.38 14.23 1.68
CA LEU A 89 9.98 14.44 1.27
C LEU A 89 9.19 14.97 2.49
N ASN A 90 9.55 16.14 3.02
CA ASN A 90 8.95 16.73 4.24
C ASN A 90 9.10 15.89 5.55
N ARG A 91 8.99 16.57 6.70
CA ARG A 91 9.25 16.03 8.06
C ARG A 91 8.29 14.90 8.52
N LEU A 92 7.32 14.51 7.71
CA LEU A 92 6.35 13.45 8.04
C LEU A 92 6.82 12.04 7.61
N ASP A 93 7.97 11.94 6.92
CA ASP A 93 8.37 10.75 6.17
C ASP A 93 9.23 9.72 6.91
N ARG A 94 9.18 9.72 8.25
CA ARG A 94 9.57 8.53 9.01
C ARG A 94 8.40 7.54 8.99
N GLY A 95 8.16 6.94 7.84
CA GLY A 95 7.20 5.83 7.72
C GLY A 95 7.56 4.74 8.72
N TYR A 96 6.56 4.02 9.25
CA TYR A 96 6.75 2.99 10.28
C TYR A 96 7.76 1.88 9.90
N HIS A 97 8.05 1.74 8.61
CA HIS A 97 8.93 0.71 8.06
C HIS A 97 10.13 1.28 7.29
N ASN A 98 10.45 2.57 7.46
CA ASN A 98 11.57 3.23 6.81
C ASN A 98 12.29 4.20 7.76
N LEU A 99 13.60 4.06 7.91
CA LEU A 99 14.44 4.99 8.66
C LEU A 99 14.86 6.20 7.80
N GLY A 100 14.80 6.08 6.47
CA GLY A 100 15.03 7.18 5.54
C GLY A 100 15.40 6.70 4.13
N LEU A 101 15.13 7.56 3.16
CA LEU A 101 15.60 7.43 1.78
C LEU A 101 16.75 8.41 1.55
N TYR A 102 17.80 7.96 0.88
CA TYR A 102 19.02 8.72 0.64
C TYR A 102 19.37 8.67 -0.84
N ASN A 103 19.92 9.76 -1.37
CA ASN A 103 20.60 9.72 -2.66
C ASN A 103 21.86 8.83 -2.53
N LEU A 104 22.36 8.31 -3.65
CA LEU A 104 23.72 7.76 -3.68
C LEU A 104 24.76 8.89 -3.66
N ALA A 105 25.85 8.70 -2.93
CA ALA A 105 26.98 9.66 -2.94
C ALA A 105 27.87 9.52 -4.20
N GLY A 106 27.76 8.40 -4.92
CA GLY A 106 28.53 8.11 -6.12
C GLY A 106 27.93 6.93 -6.88
N ASP A 107 28.46 6.67 -8.08
CA ASP A 107 27.98 5.59 -8.94
C ASP A 107 28.15 4.22 -8.25
N TYR A 108 27.19 3.33 -8.45
CA TYR A 108 27.15 2.05 -7.76
C TYR A 108 26.73 0.92 -8.71
N LYS A 109 27.59 -0.09 -8.86
CA LYS A 109 27.34 -1.28 -9.71
C LYS A 109 26.83 -0.94 -11.13
N GLY A 110 27.42 0.08 -11.75
CA GLY A 110 27.06 0.53 -13.10
C GLY A 110 25.82 1.43 -13.16
N HIS A 111 25.24 1.80 -12.02
CA HIS A 111 24.17 2.78 -11.93
C HIS A 111 24.74 4.15 -11.57
N PRO A 112 24.47 5.20 -12.37
CA PRO A 112 24.81 6.57 -12.00
C PRO A 112 24.15 6.97 -10.68
N ALA A 113 24.85 7.75 -9.86
CA ALA A 113 24.36 8.20 -8.55
C ALA A 113 22.96 8.85 -8.60
N SER A 114 22.66 9.55 -9.70
CA SER A 114 21.38 10.23 -9.92
C SER A 114 20.20 9.30 -10.21
N THR A 115 20.47 8.04 -10.58
CA THR A 115 19.45 7.07 -11.05
C THR A 115 19.07 6.03 -10.00
N ALA A 116 19.61 6.12 -8.80
CA ALA A 116 19.38 5.16 -7.73
C ALA A 116 19.36 5.83 -6.35
N VAL A 117 18.67 5.18 -5.43
CA VAL A 117 18.47 5.64 -4.05
C VAL A 117 18.76 4.50 -3.08
N VAL A 118 19.07 4.85 -1.83
CA VAL A 118 19.28 3.92 -0.73
C VAL A 118 18.14 4.08 0.28
N LYS A 119 17.33 3.03 0.47
CA LYS A 119 16.31 2.96 1.52
C LYS A 119 16.89 2.25 2.73
N ILE A 120 16.78 2.85 3.91
CA ILE A 120 17.24 2.26 5.17
C ILE A 120 16.05 1.69 5.92
N LEU A 121 16.11 0.40 6.24
CA LEU A 121 15.02 -0.29 6.91
C LEU A 121 15.29 -0.42 8.42
N PRO A 122 14.24 -0.43 9.26
CA PRO A 122 14.38 -0.82 10.66
C PRO A 122 14.78 -2.30 10.77
N GLY A 123 15.67 -2.61 11.71
CA GLY A 123 16.03 -3.99 12.05
C GLY A 123 15.12 -4.61 13.13
N PRO A 124 15.25 -5.91 13.41
CA PRO A 124 16.10 -6.89 12.72
C PRO A 124 15.54 -7.31 11.35
N THR A 125 16.33 -8.07 10.57
CA THR A 125 15.87 -8.64 9.29
C THR A 125 14.69 -9.57 9.53
N ASP A 126 13.60 -9.37 8.81
CA ASP A 126 12.41 -10.20 8.87
C ASP A 126 11.70 -10.28 7.51
N ARG A 127 10.57 -10.99 7.49
CA ARG A 127 9.72 -11.17 6.31
C ARG A 127 9.24 -9.88 5.64
N ARG A 128 9.23 -8.75 6.35
CA ARG A 128 8.86 -7.44 5.80
C ARG A 128 9.97 -6.92 4.91
N ALA A 129 11.21 -6.96 5.41
CA ALA A 129 12.40 -6.58 4.66
C ALA A 129 12.62 -7.51 3.45
N TRP A 130 12.51 -8.84 3.65
CA TRP A 130 12.62 -9.81 2.56
C TRP A 130 11.52 -9.63 1.50
N GLY A 131 10.27 -9.39 1.95
CA GLY A 131 9.14 -9.15 1.08
C GLY A 131 9.31 -7.92 0.19
N GLU A 132 9.86 -6.83 0.73
CA GLU A 132 10.13 -5.61 -0.05
C GLU A 132 11.22 -5.85 -1.11
N VAL A 133 12.33 -6.51 -0.76
CA VAL A 133 13.37 -6.87 -1.74
C VAL A 133 12.79 -7.73 -2.86
N LYS A 134 12.02 -8.76 -2.51
CA LYS A 134 11.38 -9.65 -3.49
C LYS A 134 10.42 -8.91 -4.42
N ALA A 135 9.62 -7.99 -3.88
CA ALA A 135 8.71 -7.16 -4.68
C ALA A 135 9.48 -6.25 -5.65
N LEU A 136 10.53 -5.59 -5.18
CA LEU A 136 11.41 -4.74 -6.01
C LEU A 136 12.10 -5.53 -7.13
N GLN A 137 12.52 -6.77 -6.85
CA GLN A 137 13.07 -7.67 -7.86
C GLN A 137 12.03 -8.02 -8.93
N ALA A 138 10.80 -8.37 -8.53
CA ALA A 138 9.73 -8.75 -9.45
C ALA A 138 9.38 -7.62 -10.44
N VAL A 139 9.47 -6.36 -10.03
CA VAL A 139 9.20 -5.19 -10.88
C VAL A 139 10.45 -4.59 -11.53
N GLY A 140 11.63 -5.19 -11.34
CA GLY A 140 12.88 -4.72 -11.93
C GLY A 140 13.39 -3.38 -11.38
N GLN A 141 13.00 -3.00 -10.16
CA GLN A 141 13.48 -1.80 -9.46
C GLN A 141 14.64 -2.09 -8.49
N TYR A 142 14.85 -3.35 -8.10
CA TYR A 142 15.95 -3.76 -7.22
C TYR A 142 17.33 -3.62 -7.90
N ILE A 143 18.32 -3.12 -7.15
CA ILE A 143 19.74 -3.12 -7.54
C ILE A 143 20.55 -3.99 -6.58
N ASP A 144 20.45 -3.76 -5.27
CA ASP A 144 21.23 -4.46 -4.25
C ASP A 144 20.60 -4.37 -2.86
N SER A 145 20.97 -5.26 -1.94
CA SER A 145 20.64 -5.14 -0.52
C SER A 145 21.72 -5.76 0.36
N GLY A 146 21.75 -5.38 1.64
CA GLY A 146 22.69 -5.89 2.61
C GLY A 146 22.72 -5.05 3.89
N LEU A 147 23.74 -5.28 4.71
CA LEU A 147 24.02 -4.52 5.93
C LEU A 147 25.04 -3.42 5.65
N LEU A 148 24.64 -2.16 5.81
CA LEU A 148 25.57 -1.04 5.79
C LEU A 148 26.59 -1.16 6.91
N GLN A 149 27.84 -0.88 6.58
CA GLN A 149 28.94 -0.84 7.53
C GLN A 149 29.37 0.62 7.75
N PRO A 150 29.75 0.99 8.99
CA PRO A 150 29.87 0.15 10.19
C PRO A 150 28.58 0.00 11.02
N GLU A 151 27.46 0.62 10.62
CA GLU A 151 26.28 0.76 11.48
C GLU A 151 25.42 -0.51 11.59
N ASN A 152 25.70 -1.55 10.80
CA ASN A 152 24.90 -2.77 10.68
C ASN A 152 23.41 -2.49 10.41
N GLN A 153 23.13 -1.46 9.59
CA GLN A 153 21.77 -1.10 9.21
C GLN A 153 21.34 -1.84 7.94
N LEU A 154 20.11 -2.34 7.93
CA LEU A 154 19.51 -2.93 6.73
C LEU A 154 19.30 -1.85 5.68
N ALA A 155 19.78 -2.10 4.47
CA ALA A 155 19.62 -1.18 3.37
C ALA A 155 19.32 -1.88 2.05
N ILE A 156 18.51 -1.20 1.23
CA ILE A 156 18.20 -1.58 -0.14
C ILE A 156 18.67 -0.45 -1.06
N VAL A 157 19.46 -0.78 -2.07
CA VAL A 157 19.74 0.08 -3.22
C VAL A 157 18.72 -0.26 -4.31
N MET A 158 18.00 0.74 -4.77
CA MET A 158 16.95 0.57 -5.78
C MET A 158 16.98 1.70 -6.80
N LYS A 159 16.42 1.46 -7.98
CA LYS A 159 16.29 2.48 -9.03
C LYS A 159 15.45 3.63 -8.50
N LYS A 160 15.89 4.85 -8.80
CA LYS A 160 15.13 6.07 -8.50
C LYS A 160 13.95 6.16 -9.47
N VAL A 161 12.78 6.43 -8.92
CA VAL A 161 11.59 6.79 -9.70
C VAL A 161 11.54 8.30 -9.76
N GLU A 162 11.53 8.86 -10.97
CA GLU A 162 11.45 10.30 -11.19
C GLU A 162 10.03 10.82 -10.95
N GLY A 163 9.95 12.08 -10.51
CA GLY A 163 8.70 12.78 -10.23
C GLY A 163 8.55 13.16 -8.76
N GLU A 164 7.37 13.70 -8.44
CA GLU A 164 7.02 14.21 -7.12
C GLU A 164 5.64 13.71 -6.71
N ILE A 165 5.37 13.66 -5.42
CA ILE A 165 4.02 13.38 -4.90
C ILE A 165 3.07 14.44 -5.46
N ILE A 166 1.95 14.00 -6.04
CA ILE A 166 1.06 14.89 -6.80
C ILE A 166 0.65 16.14 -6.01
N THR A 167 0.36 16.01 -4.71
CA THR A 167 -0.08 17.11 -3.84
C THR A 167 1.02 18.12 -3.50
N TYR A 168 2.29 17.80 -3.76
CA TYR A 168 3.43 18.68 -3.55
C TYR A 168 3.82 19.45 -4.81
N THR A 169 3.24 19.09 -5.96
CA THR A 169 3.57 19.74 -7.22
C THR A 169 2.91 21.12 -7.34
N LYS A 170 3.62 22.04 -8.01
CA LYS A 170 3.10 23.37 -8.36
C LYS A 170 1.78 23.27 -9.15
N THR A 171 1.72 22.38 -10.13
CA THR A 171 0.51 22.12 -10.94
C THR A 171 -0.69 21.79 -10.07
N TRP A 172 -0.53 20.96 -9.05
CA TRP A 172 -1.61 20.65 -8.12
C TRP A 172 -1.99 21.87 -7.27
N ALA A 173 -1.02 22.58 -6.70
CA ALA A 173 -1.27 23.73 -5.84
C ALA A 173 -2.08 24.84 -6.56
N GLU A 174 -1.79 25.07 -7.85
CA GLU A 174 -2.42 26.10 -8.68
C GLU A 174 -3.73 25.63 -9.34
N SER A 175 -4.02 24.33 -9.32
CA SER A 175 -5.23 23.76 -9.92
C SER A 175 -6.47 23.98 -9.04
N ASP A 176 -7.59 24.32 -9.68
CA ASP A 176 -8.90 24.26 -9.06
C ASP A 176 -9.37 22.80 -8.83
N ALA A 177 -10.54 22.64 -8.19
CA ALA A 177 -11.10 21.34 -7.87
C ALA A 177 -11.40 20.50 -9.13
N THR A 178 -11.82 21.13 -10.23
CA THR A 178 -12.13 20.45 -11.49
C THR A 178 -10.85 19.89 -12.11
N LYS A 179 -9.79 20.69 -12.19
CA LYS A 179 -8.51 20.25 -12.73
C LYS A 179 -7.86 19.20 -11.84
N LYS A 180 -7.90 19.33 -10.51
CA LYS A 180 -7.44 18.29 -9.58
C LYS A 180 -8.14 16.95 -9.83
N LYS A 181 -9.46 16.96 -10.10
CA LYS A 181 -10.24 15.76 -10.41
C LYS A 181 -9.82 15.14 -11.73
N GLU A 182 -9.56 15.97 -12.73
CA GLU A 182 -8.99 15.55 -13.99
C GLU A 182 -7.63 14.86 -13.79
N LEU A 183 -6.71 15.47 -13.02
CA LEU A 183 -5.39 14.92 -12.74
C LEU A 183 -5.45 13.59 -11.98
N LEU A 184 -6.31 13.47 -10.96
CA LEU A 184 -6.52 12.21 -10.26
C LEU A 184 -7.06 11.12 -11.19
N ASN A 185 -7.95 11.47 -12.12
CA ASN A 185 -8.47 10.52 -13.11
C ASN A 185 -7.41 10.09 -14.12
N GLN A 186 -6.54 11.00 -14.57
CA GLN A 186 -5.39 10.65 -15.41
C GLN A 186 -4.44 9.69 -14.67
N MET A 187 -4.08 10.02 -13.43
CA MET A 187 -3.22 9.19 -12.57
C MET A 187 -3.84 7.79 -12.36
N LYS A 188 -5.15 7.71 -12.13
CA LYS A 188 -5.87 6.45 -11.96
C LYS A 188 -5.71 5.51 -13.16
N VAL A 189 -5.81 6.03 -14.39
CA VAL A 189 -5.68 5.22 -15.62
C VAL A 189 -4.30 4.56 -15.67
N PHE A 190 -3.26 5.32 -15.37
CA PHE A 190 -1.88 4.84 -15.34
C PHE A 190 -1.64 3.77 -14.26
N VAL A 191 -2.06 4.05 -13.02
CA VAL A 191 -1.91 3.10 -11.91
C VAL A 191 -2.72 1.83 -12.18
N LYS A 192 -3.93 1.94 -12.72
CA LYS A 192 -4.78 0.79 -13.07
C LYS A 192 -4.10 -0.12 -14.09
N LYS A 193 -3.54 0.47 -15.15
CA LYS A 193 -2.81 -0.28 -16.17
C LYS A 193 -1.65 -1.06 -15.54
N GLN A 194 -0.80 -0.39 -14.76
CA GLN A 194 0.33 -1.03 -14.12
C GLN A 194 -0.06 -2.11 -13.12
N PHE A 195 -1.13 -1.88 -12.37
CA PHE A 195 -1.69 -2.85 -11.45
C PHE A 195 -2.12 -4.12 -12.17
N LYS A 196 -2.80 -4.00 -13.33
CA LYS A 196 -3.16 -5.15 -14.17
C LYS A 196 -1.92 -5.88 -14.69
N ASP A 197 -0.94 -5.13 -15.20
CA ASP A 197 0.31 -5.70 -15.70
C ASP A 197 1.04 -6.49 -14.58
N TRP A 198 1.08 -5.95 -13.36
CA TRP A 198 1.67 -6.66 -12.21
C TRP A 198 0.88 -7.89 -11.76
N VAL A 199 -0.46 -7.84 -11.82
CA VAL A 199 -1.29 -9.00 -11.49
C VAL A 199 -1.03 -10.14 -12.47
N HIS A 200 -1.05 -9.84 -13.78
CA HIS A 200 -0.90 -10.86 -14.82
C HIS A 200 0.55 -11.33 -14.96
N GLU A 201 1.50 -10.41 -15.11
CA GLU A 201 2.87 -10.78 -15.46
C GLU A 201 3.72 -11.17 -14.24
N LYS A 202 3.44 -10.60 -13.07
CA LYS A 202 4.27 -10.78 -11.86
C LYS A 202 3.56 -11.60 -10.79
N GLY A 203 2.27 -11.90 -10.98
CA GLY A 203 1.44 -12.52 -9.96
C GLY A 203 1.44 -11.73 -8.66
N MET A 204 1.41 -10.40 -8.76
CA MET A 204 1.57 -9.47 -7.65
C MET A 204 0.43 -8.45 -7.65
N ALA A 205 -0.22 -8.28 -6.50
CA ALA A 205 -1.27 -7.27 -6.30
C ALA A 205 -0.76 -6.20 -5.33
N TYR A 206 -0.45 -5.02 -5.85
CA TYR A 206 -0.11 -3.84 -5.05
C TYR A 206 -1.38 -3.09 -4.65
N VAL A 207 -1.60 -2.89 -3.36
CA VAL A 207 -2.86 -2.35 -2.84
C VAL A 207 -2.68 -1.04 -2.07
N ASP A 208 -1.46 -0.55 -1.93
CA ASP A 208 -1.14 0.71 -1.26
C ASP A 208 -0.85 1.85 -2.25
N PHE A 209 -1.74 2.03 -3.21
CA PHE A 209 -1.67 3.18 -4.15
C PHE A 209 -2.20 4.47 -3.50
N SER A 210 -1.77 4.75 -2.26
CA SER A 210 -1.83 6.09 -1.68
C SER A 210 -1.22 7.10 -2.64
N TYR A 211 -1.77 8.32 -2.70
CA TYR A 211 -1.20 9.38 -3.53
C TYR A 211 0.24 9.74 -3.13
N GLN A 212 0.64 9.39 -1.90
CA GLN A 212 2.01 9.54 -1.39
C GLN A 212 2.98 8.52 -2.01
N ASN A 213 2.46 7.39 -2.48
CA ASN A 213 3.24 6.31 -3.10
C ASN A 213 3.17 6.35 -4.64
N ILE A 214 2.68 7.46 -5.20
CA ILE A 214 2.62 7.71 -6.64
C ILE A 214 3.38 9.00 -6.93
N LEU A 215 4.51 8.87 -7.62
CA LEU A 215 5.26 10.01 -8.12
C LEU A 215 4.79 10.36 -9.53
N VAL A 216 4.69 11.65 -9.82
CA VAL A 216 4.27 12.17 -11.13
C VAL A 216 5.18 13.32 -11.57
N SER A 217 5.32 13.49 -12.88
CA SER A 217 5.84 14.73 -13.48
C SER A 217 4.82 15.29 -14.46
N PHE A 218 4.90 16.59 -14.74
CA PHE A 218 3.99 17.29 -15.63
C PHE A 218 4.72 17.84 -16.85
N ASP A 219 4.04 17.82 -18.00
CA ASP A 219 4.49 18.56 -19.18
C ASP A 219 4.21 20.07 -19.04
N SER A 220 4.61 20.84 -20.04
CA SER A 220 4.37 22.30 -20.06
C SER A 220 2.89 22.70 -20.11
N LYS A 221 1.98 21.75 -20.33
CA LYS A 221 0.52 21.96 -20.35
C LYS A 221 -0.15 21.55 -19.03
N GLY A 222 0.64 21.11 -18.04
CA GLY A 222 0.11 20.60 -16.77
C GLY A 222 -0.61 19.26 -16.92
N THR A 223 -0.24 18.45 -17.90
CA THR A 223 -0.70 17.06 -18.07
C THR A 223 0.35 16.12 -17.50
N ILE A 224 -0.07 15.01 -16.90
CA ILE A 224 0.87 14.02 -16.36
C ILE A 224 1.70 13.45 -17.52
N GLN A 225 3.01 13.70 -17.49
CA GLN A 225 3.96 13.26 -18.51
C GLN A 225 4.59 11.92 -18.16
N SER A 226 4.99 11.76 -16.90
CA SER A 226 5.53 10.51 -16.38
C SER A 226 4.97 10.24 -14.99
N TRP A 227 5.04 8.99 -14.57
CA TRP A 227 4.57 8.56 -13.27
C TRP A 227 5.29 7.28 -12.85
N GLY A 228 5.24 6.95 -11.57
CA GLY A 228 5.71 5.67 -11.06
C GLY A 228 5.19 5.38 -9.66
N LEU A 229 5.06 4.08 -9.36
CA LEU A 229 4.74 3.59 -8.02
C LEU A 229 6.02 3.39 -7.22
N VAL A 230 5.99 3.84 -5.97
CA VAL A 230 7.05 3.67 -4.98
C VAL A 230 6.51 2.98 -3.73
N ASP A 231 7.38 2.70 -2.77
CA ASP A 231 7.07 2.02 -1.52
C ASP A 231 6.38 0.65 -1.70
N LEU A 232 7.08 -0.26 -2.36
CA LEU A 232 6.69 -1.68 -2.47
C LEU A 232 6.94 -2.47 -1.18
N GLY A 233 6.95 -1.76 -0.06
CA GLY A 233 7.14 -2.29 1.26
C GLY A 233 5.92 -3.07 1.76
N TYR A 234 6.11 -3.66 2.91
CA TYR A 234 5.06 -4.34 3.64
C TYR A 234 4.36 -3.34 4.59
N PHE A 235 3.03 -3.30 4.69
CA PHE A 235 2.02 -4.22 4.17
C PHE A 235 1.34 -3.70 2.87
N GLY A 236 2.04 -3.57 1.74
CA GLY A 236 1.46 -3.05 0.48
C GLY A 236 1.25 -4.07 -0.64
N VAL A 237 1.88 -5.25 -0.55
CA VAL A 237 2.02 -6.18 -1.67
C VAL A 237 1.49 -7.57 -1.31
N PHE A 238 0.63 -8.13 -2.16
CA PHE A 238 0.06 -9.46 -2.01
C PHE A 238 0.43 -10.37 -3.18
N LYS A 239 0.52 -11.67 -2.91
CA LYS A 239 0.65 -12.69 -3.97
C LYS A 239 -0.70 -12.94 -4.63
N VAL A 240 -0.73 -13.04 -5.95
CA VAL A 240 -1.89 -13.52 -6.71
C VAL A 240 -1.82 -15.05 -6.77
N LYS A 241 -2.89 -15.74 -6.36
CA LYS A 241 -2.91 -17.21 -6.23
C LYS A 241 -2.78 -17.93 -7.59
N SER A 242 -3.50 -17.43 -8.58
CA SER A 242 -3.61 -18.06 -9.91
C SER A 242 -3.76 -16.98 -10.99
N PRO A 243 -2.67 -16.26 -11.33
CA PRO A 243 -2.70 -15.11 -12.24
C PRO A 243 -3.45 -15.40 -13.55
N ASP A 244 -3.18 -16.55 -14.16
CA ASP A 244 -3.77 -16.97 -15.44
C ASP A 244 -5.30 -17.17 -15.40
N THR A 245 -5.89 -17.25 -14.20
CA THR A 245 -7.33 -17.45 -14.01
C THR A 245 -8.07 -16.18 -13.61
N VAL A 246 -7.35 -15.11 -13.25
CA VAL A 246 -7.98 -13.86 -12.83
C VAL A 246 -8.37 -13.07 -14.08
N THR A 247 -9.65 -12.73 -14.19
CA THR A 247 -10.13 -11.94 -15.34
C THR A 247 -9.88 -10.45 -15.13
N ASP A 248 -9.71 -9.71 -16.23
CA ASP A 248 -9.62 -8.26 -16.19
C ASP A 248 -10.80 -7.59 -15.48
N GLY A 249 -12.02 -8.14 -15.60
CA GLY A 249 -13.19 -7.63 -14.88
C GLY A 249 -13.05 -7.73 -13.36
N GLN A 250 -12.49 -8.84 -12.85
CA GLN A 250 -12.24 -9.01 -11.42
C GLN A 250 -11.12 -8.09 -10.91
N ILE A 251 -10.08 -7.89 -11.72
CA ILE A 251 -8.97 -6.98 -11.39
C ILE A 251 -9.48 -5.54 -11.35
N ASP A 252 -10.26 -5.15 -12.36
CA ASP A 252 -10.86 -3.82 -12.47
C ASP A 252 -11.81 -3.53 -11.30
N GLU A 253 -12.72 -4.46 -10.98
CA GLU A 253 -13.64 -4.29 -9.85
C GLU A 253 -12.89 -4.09 -8.53
N PHE A 254 -11.88 -4.91 -8.26
CA PHE A 254 -11.05 -4.80 -7.07
C PHE A 254 -10.31 -3.45 -7.04
N PHE A 255 -9.66 -3.08 -8.14
CA PHE A 255 -8.94 -1.82 -8.26
C PHE A 255 -9.86 -0.63 -7.99
N GLU A 256 -11.07 -0.60 -8.55
CA GLU A 256 -12.04 0.48 -8.36
C GLU A 256 -12.52 0.62 -6.91
N LYS A 257 -12.73 -0.52 -6.22
CA LYS A 257 -13.09 -0.51 -4.79
C LYS A 257 -11.94 0.04 -3.94
N GLN A 258 -10.72 -0.42 -4.20
CA GLN A 258 -9.55 -0.03 -3.42
C GLN A 258 -9.14 1.43 -3.73
N TRP A 259 -9.20 1.90 -4.99
CA TRP A 259 -8.96 3.31 -5.37
C TRP A 259 -9.88 4.27 -4.64
N ARG A 260 -11.20 3.99 -4.66
CA ARG A 260 -12.17 4.81 -3.93
C ARG A 260 -11.91 4.83 -2.42
N HIS A 261 -11.56 3.68 -1.83
CA HIS A 261 -11.25 3.60 -0.41
C HIS A 261 -10.07 4.51 -0.04
N ILE A 262 -8.95 4.38 -0.76
CA ILE A 262 -7.73 5.15 -0.49
C ILE A 262 -7.96 6.65 -0.69
N MET A 263 -8.61 7.04 -1.78
CA MET A 263 -8.89 8.47 -2.05
C MET A 263 -9.82 9.09 -0.99
N LYS A 264 -10.76 8.30 -0.44
CA LYS A 264 -11.64 8.73 0.65
C LYS A 264 -10.88 8.87 1.97
N VAL A 265 -10.09 7.87 2.36
CA VAL A 265 -9.30 7.89 3.62
C VAL A 265 -8.34 9.08 3.65
N ASN A 266 -7.79 9.41 2.48
CA ASN A 266 -6.87 10.52 2.31
C ASN A 266 -7.53 11.90 2.18
N ASN A 267 -8.85 12.00 2.33
CA ASN A 267 -9.64 13.23 2.18
C ASN A 267 -9.48 13.92 0.81
N LEU A 268 -8.98 13.23 -0.22
CA LEU A 268 -8.90 13.77 -1.57
C LEU A 268 -10.25 13.79 -2.26
N ILE A 269 -11.15 12.86 -1.89
CA ILE A 269 -12.53 12.79 -2.38
C ILE A 269 -13.47 12.56 -1.20
N VAL A 270 -14.42 13.49 -0.99
CA VAL A 270 -15.52 13.33 -0.03
C VAL A 270 -16.82 13.53 -0.81
N ASP A 271 -17.70 12.52 -0.79
CA ASP A 271 -19.00 12.54 -1.47
C ASP A 271 -18.96 12.86 -2.98
N GLY A 272 -17.83 12.51 -3.64
CA GLY A 272 -17.63 12.75 -5.07
C GLY A 272 -17.05 14.12 -5.41
N GLU A 273 -16.82 14.96 -4.40
CA GLU A 273 -16.20 16.28 -4.50
C GLU A 273 -14.77 16.27 -3.96
N ILE A 274 -13.90 17.07 -4.58
CA ILE A 274 -12.53 17.28 -4.10
C ILE A 274 -12.56 18.39 -3.07
N ARG A 275 -12.13 18.10 -1.84
CA ARG A 275 -11.95 19.15 -0.85
C ARG A 275 -10.75 19.99 -1.24
N ASN A 276 -10.96 21.30 -1.39
CA ASN A 276 -9.91 22.32 -1.53
C ASN A 276 -9.08 22.50 -0.25
N GLY A 277 -8.92 21.45 0.55
CA GLY A 277 -8.00 21.49 1.67
C GLY A 277 -6.63 21.86 1.12
N SER A 278 -6.15 23.06 1.45
CA SER A 278 -4.71 23.25 1.64
C SER A 278 -4.29 22.03 2.46
N ALA A 279 -3.25 21.31 2.04
CA ALA A 279 -2.65 20.29 2.87
C ALA A 279 -2.17 20.96 4.16
N THR A 280 -3.07 21.19 5.11
CA THR A 280 -2.74 21.26 6.52
C THR A 280 -2.26 19.85 6.77
N LEU A 281 -0.93 19.75 6.79
CA LEU A 281 -0.19 18.54 7.07
C LEU A 281 -0.91 17.83 8.21
N PRO A 282 -1.33 16.55 8.04
CA PRO A 282 -2.03 15.82 9.09
C PRO A 282 -1.04 15.54 10.21
N GLY A 283 -0.80 16.53 11.08
CA GLY A 283 -0.51 16.27 12.47
C GLY A 283 -1.75 15.60 13.06
N ASP A 284 -1.54 14.49 13.77
CA ASP A 284 -2.48 13.94 14.76
C ASP A 284 -3.49 12.86 14.33
N ARG A 285 -3.35 12.22 13.18
CA ARG A 285 -3.98 10.89 13.01
C ARG A 285 -2.94 9.78 12.95
N VAL A 286 -2.37 9.52 14.13
CA VAL A 286 -1.77 8.24 14.48
C VAL A 286 -2.85 7.17 14.31
N ILE A 287 -2.81 6.43 13.20
CA ILE A 287 -3.35 5.08 13.20
C ILE A 287 -2.41 4.30 14.12
N ARG A 288 -2.90 4.02 15.33
CA ARG A 288 -2.29 3.08 16.28
C ARG A 288 -2.60 1.65 15.83
#